data_AF-A0AAD8QIQ8-F1
#
_entry.id   AF-A0AAD8QIQ8-F1
#
_cell.length_a   1.000
_cell.length_b   1.000
_cell.length_c   1.000
_cell.angle_alpha   90.00
_cell.angle_beta   90.00
_cell.angle_gamma   90.00
#
_symmetry.space_group_name_H-M   'P 1'
#
loop_
_entity.id
_entity.type
_entity.pdbx_description
1 polymer ?
#
loop_
_entity_poly.entity_id
_entity_poly.type
_entity_poly.pdbx_seq_one_letter_code
_entity_poly.pdbx_strand_id
1 'polypeptide(L)'
;MTSRCPDEIVRRIRVSVSSYDPSWKGKLLETYDTHADIFQIAPACWMPDWAELASSLNELSDSEILLQCSTSPAAEPPHFVETERRIWKYMMENPDWEDTFPKYKPRVFRWTDDGKWSRHS
;
A
#
# COMPACT_ATOMS: atom_id res chain seq x y z
N MET A 1 5.91 -15.22 12.20
CA MET A 1 5.64 -14.19 11.18
C MET A 1 6.69 -13.11 11.31
N THR A 2 7.58 -12.98 10.33
CA THR A 2 8.51 -11.85 10.25
C THR A 2 7.68 -10.61 9.93
N SER A 3 7.65 -9.65 10.86
CA SER A 3 6.94 -8.38 10.67
C SER A 3 7.58 -7.65 9.48
N ARG A 4 6.87 -7.59 8.35
CA ARG A 4 7.18 -6.61 7.29
C ARG A 4 6.97 -5.22 7.90
N CYS A 5 7.86 -4.27 7.63
CA CYS A 5 7.83 -2.90 8.19
C CYS A 5 6.41 -2.30 8.16
N PRO A 6 6.07 -1.32 9.03
CA PRO A 6 4.69 -0.97 9.35
C PRO A 6 3.89 -0.55 8.11
N ASP A 7 2.57 -0.71 8.19
CA ASP A 7 1.62 -0.29 7.16
C ASP A 7 1.93 -0.87 5.76
N GLU A 8 2.27 -2.16 5.71
CA GLU A 8 2.56 -2.88 4.46
C GLU A 8 1.50 -2.63 3.36
N ILE A 9 0.21 -2.72 3.70
CA ILE A 9 -0.89 -2.57 2.74
C ILE A 9 -0.88 -1.16 2.12
N VAL A 10 -0.78 -0.11 2.94
CA VAL A 10 -0.75 1.29 2.47
C VAL A 10 0.49 1.54 1.62
N ARG A 11 1.65 0.95 1.99
CA ARG A 11 2.87 1.06 1.18
C ARG A 11 2.72 0.42 -0.19
N ARG A 12 2.06 -0.75 -0.27
CA ARG A 12 1.79 -1.42 -1.54
C ARG A 12 0.79 -0.65 -2.40
N ILE A 13 -0.28 -0.11 -1.80
CA ILE A 13 -1.21 0.81 -2.49
C ILE A 13 -0.43 1.97 -3.10
N ARG A 14 0.45 2.61 -2.33
CA ARG A 14 1.27 3.71 -2.81
C ARG A 14 2.12 3.33 -4.02
N VAL A 15 2.73 2.14 -4.02
CA VAL A 15 3.47 1.64 -5.20
C VAL A 15 2.55 1.57 -6.42
N SER A 16 1.35 1.00 -6.27
CA SER A 16 0.40 0.84 -7.37
C SER A 16 -0.14 2.17 -7.91
N VAL A 17 -0.47 3.13 -7.04
CA VAL A 17 -1.15 4.39 -7.42
C VAL A 17 -0.17 5.50 -7.83
N SER A 18 1.09 5.43 -7.36
CA SER A 18 2.08 6.52 -7.52
C SER A 18 2.37 6.90 -8.98
N SER A 19 2.16 5.98 -9.93
CA SER A 19 2.32 6.25 -11.37
C SER A 19 1.34 7.31 -11.89
N TYR A 20 0.19 7.48 -11.23
CA TYR A 20 -0.84 8.46 -11.60
C TYR A 20 -0.69 9.81 -10.90
N ASP A 21 0.17 9.91 -9.88
CA ASP A 21 0.44 11.16 -9.17
C ASP A 21 1.73 11.82 -9.72
N PRO A 22 1.61 12.96 -10.44
CA PRO A 22 2.75 13.63 -11.04
C PRO A 22 3.82 14.05 -10.03
N SER A 23 3.47 14.22 -8.75
CA SER A 23 4.40 14.60 -7.70
C SER A 23 5.48 13.54 -7.43
N TRP A 24 5.23 12.29 -7.82
CA TRP A 24 6.15 11.15 -7.68
C TRP A 24 6.95 10.81 -8.95
N LYS A 25 6.74 11.54 -10.05
CA LYS A 25 7.45 11.27 -11.31
C LYS A 25 8.98 11.35 -11.14
N GLY A 26 9.66 10.23 -11.39
CA GLY A 26 11.12 10.13 -11.30
C GLY A 26 11.67 10.10 -9.87
N LYS A 27 10.83 9.95 -8.84
CA LYS A 27 11.25 9.90 -7.44
C LYS A 27 11.18 8.47 -6.90
N LEU A 28 12.17 8.11 -6.09
CA LEU A 28 12.10 6.89 -5.29
C LEU A 28 11.08 7.09 -4.17
N LEU A 29 10.29 6.06 -3.90
CA LEU A 29 9.33 6.04 -2.79
C LEU A 29 10.06 5.78 -1.47
N GLU A 30 10.89 6.72 -1.02
CA GLU A 30 11.58 6.64 0.27
C GLU A 30 10.56 6.53 1.42
N THR A 31 10.87 5.70 2.41
CA THR A 31 9.98 5.43 3.55
C THR A 31 10.64 5.48 4.92
N TYR A 32 11.97 5.62 5.00
CA TYR A 32 12.70 5.68 6.27
C TYR A 32 13.56 6.94 6.32
N ASP A 33 13.34 7.77 7.34
CA ASP A 33 14.20 8.89 7.66
C ASP A 33 15.22 8.44 8.71
N THR A 34 16.47 8.28 8.30
CA THR A 34 17.57 7.84 9.15
C THR A 34 18.02 8.88 10.16
N HIS A 35 17.77 10.17 9.91
CA HIS A 35 18.15 11.25 10.81
C HIS A 35 17.17 11.36 11.98
N ALA A 36 15.87 11.24 11.69
CA ALA A 36 14.82 11.31 12.70
C ALA A 36 14.42 9.94 13.28
N ASP A 37 14.95 8.84 12.74
CA ASP A 37 14.64 7.46 13.11
C ASP A 37 13.14 7.15 13.03
N ILE A 38 12.51 7.56 11.92
CA ILE A 38 11.09 7.39 11.68
C ILE A 38 10.81 6.65 10.38
N PHE A 39 9.75 5.84 10.39
CA PHE A 39 9.17 5.31 9.17
C PHE A 39 8.08 6.27 8.69
N GLN A 40 8.28 6.94 7.56
CA GLN A 40 7.35 7.92 7.02
C GLN A 40 6.79 7.44 5.67
N ILE A 41 5.49 7.17 5.63
CA ILE A 41 4.78 6.87 4.40
C ILE A 41 4.17 8.16 3.89
N ALA A 42 4.77 8.72 2.84
CA ALA A 42 4.26 9.92 2.20
C ALA A 42 2.84 9.69 1.64
N PRO A 43 1.99 10.73 1.62
CA PRO A 43 0.64 10.63 1.09
C PRO A 43 0.65 10.23 -0.40
N ALA A 44 -0.42 9.57 -0.80
CA ALA A 44 -0.72 9.28 -2.20
C ALA A 44 -2.22 9.39 -2.41
N CYS A 45 -2.62 9.93 -3.56
CA CYS A 45 -4.01 9.96 -4.00
C CYS A 45 -4.27 8.79 -4.95
N TRP A 46 -5.41 8.15 -4.82
CA TRP A 46 -5.98 7.29 -5.86
C TRP A 46 -7.25 7.90 -6.42
N MET A 47 -7.58 7.49 -7.64
CA MET A 47 -8.77 7.98 -8.33
C MET A 47 -10.04 7.34 -7.72
N PRO A 48 -11.19 8.04 -7.74
CA PRO A 48 -12.43 7.52 -7.12
C PRO A 48 -12.91 6.17 -7.65
N ASP A 49 -12.59 5.85 -8.91
CA ASP A 49 -12.93 4.58 -9.58
C ASP A 49 -12.08 3.39 -9.13
N TRP A 50 -11.02 3.61 -8.35
CA TRP A 50 -10.17 2.51 -7.88
C TRP A 50 -10.88 1.56 -6.93
N ALA A 51 -11.87 2.02 -6.18
CA ALA A 51 -12.68 1.13 -5.34
C ALA A 51 -13.52 0.17 -6.19
N GLU A 52 -14.05 0.64 -7.32
CA GLU A 52 -14.78 -0.19 -8.28
C GLU A 52 -13.83 -1.18 -8.97
N LEU A 53 -12.67 -0.72 -9.42
CA LEU A 53 -11.63 -1.57 -10.00
C LEU A 53 -11.18 -2.65 -9.00
N ALA A 54 -10.93 -2.27 -7.75
CA ALA A 54 -10.57 -3.19 -6.67
C ALA A 54 -11.67 -4.23 -6.42
N SER A 55 -12.95 -3.82 -6.47
CA SER A 55 -14.08 -4.74 -6.36
C SER A 55 -14.10 -5.75 -7.51
N SER A 56 -13.98 -5.28 -8.77
CA SER A 56 -13.98 -6.16 -9.93
C SER A 56 -12.80 -7.14 -9.92
N LEU A 57 -11.60 -6.68 -9.56
CA LEU A 57 -10.43 -7.56 -9.43
C LEU A 57 -10.60 -8.59 -8.31
N ASN A 58 -11.27 -8.21 -7.21
CA ASN A 58 -11.49 -9.11 -6.09
C ASN A 58 -12.51 -10.23 -6.37
N GLU A 59 -13.35 -10.09 -7.40
CA GLU A 59 -14.26 -11.15 -7.85
C GLU A 59 -13.58 -12.24 -8.70
N LEU A 60 -12.37 -11.98 -9.20
CA LEU A 60 -11.62 -12.92 -10.01
C LEU A 60 -11.15 -14.14 -9.21
N SER A 61 -10.98 -15.26 -9.90
CA SER A 61 -10.32 -16.45 -9.36
C SER A 61 -8.83 -16.21 -9.13
N ASP A 62 -8.22 -17.02 -8.25
CA ASP A 62 -6.79 -16.87 -7.93
C ASP A 62 -5.89 -17.01 -9.17
N SER A 63 -6.24 -17.86 -10.13
CA SER A 63 -5.51 -17.99 -11.39
C SER A 63 -5.64 -16.77 -12.29
N GLU A 64 -6.81 -16.14 -12.34
CA GLU A 64 -7.02 -14.91 -13.11
C GLU A 64 -6.25 -13.75 -12.48
N ILE A 65 -6.25 -13.64 -11.15
CA ILE A 65 -5.46 -12.65 -10.42
C ILE A 65 -3.97 -12.80 -10.73
N LEU A 66 -3.43 -14.02 -10.64
CA LEU A 66 -2.02 -14.26 -10.96
C LEU A 66 -1.67 -13.84 -12.38
N LEU A 67 -2.53 -14.19 -13.35
CA LEU A 67 -2.31 -13.91 -14.76
C LEU A 67 -2.43 -12.43 -15.12
N GLN A 68 -3.37 -11.72 -14.50
CA GLN A 68 -3.67 -10.32 -14.82
C GLN A 68 -2.87 -9.32 -13.99
N CYS A 69 -2.55 -9.65 -12.74
CA CYS A 69 -2.00 -8.69 -11.78
C CYS A 69 -0.51 -8.91 -11.45
N SER A 70 0.09 -10.02 -11.88
CA SER A 70 1.52 -10.27 -11.67
C SER A 70 2.32 -10.16 -12.96
N THR A 71 3.56 -9.71 -12.86
CA THR A 71 4.50 -9.70 -13.99
C THR A 71 5.12 -11.07 -14.26
N SER A 72 4.96 -12.04 -13.36
CA SER A 72 5.56 -13.38 -13.47
C SER A 72 4.71 -14.44 -12.77
N PRO A 73 3.54 -14.83 -13.32
CA PRO A 73 2.52 -15.61 -12.62
C PRO A 73 3.01 -16.93 -12.02
N ALA A 74 3.93 -17.62 -12.70
CA ALA A 74 4.48 -18.90 -12.25
C ALA A 74 5.61 -18.79 -11.20
N ALA A 75 6.09 -17.57 -10.91
CA ALA A 75 7.19 -17.31 -9.99
C ALA A 75 6.76 -16.55 -8.73
N GLU A 76 5.48 -16.14 -8.65
CA GLU A 76 4.97 -15.44 -7.49
C GLU A 76 4.97 -16.32 -6.23
N PRO A 77 5.16 -15.74 -5.05
CA PRO A 77 5.09 -16.50 -3.81
C PRO A 77 3.66 -16.96 -3.52
N PRO A 78 3.47 -18.01 -2.71
CA PRO A 78 2.16 -18.62 -2.47
C PRO A 78 1.13 -17.67 -1.80
N HIS A 79 1.58 -16.56 -1.21
CA HIS A 79 0.73 -15.56 -0.55
C HIS A 79 0.49 -14.32 -1.42
N PHE A 80 0.86 -14.33 -2.71
CA PHE A 80 0.67 -13.21 -3.62
C PHE A 80 -0.81 -12.81 -3.72
N VAL A 81 -1.67 -13.77 -4.10
CA VAL A 81 -3.10 -13.52 -4.29
C VAL A 81 -3.78 -13.04 -3.00
N GLU A 82 -3.44 -13.66 -1.86
CA GLU A 82 -3.94 -13.21 -0.56
C GLU A 82 -3.54 -11.76 -0.26
N THR A 83 -2.32 -11.37 -0.62
CA THR A 83 -1.82 -10.00 -0.42
C THR A 83 -2.59 -9.01 -1.29
N GLU A 84 -2.82 -9.33 -2.57
CA GLU A 84 -3.61 -8.49 -3.49
C GLU A 84 -5.04 -8.30 -2.98
N ARG A 85 -5.71 -9.37 -2.55
CA ARG A 85 -7.07 -9.28 -1.97
C ARG A 85 -7.12 -8.39 -0.74
N ARG A 86 -6.11 -8.41 0.11
CA ARG A 86 -6.01 -7.52 1.29
C ARG A 86 -5.84 -6.05 0.88
N ILE A 87 -5.11 -5.78 -0.19
CA ILE A 87 -4.97 -4.44 -0.76
C ILE A 87 -6.32 -3.95 -1.26
N TRP A 88 -6.99 -4.73 -2.11
CA TRP A 88 -8.28 -4.35 -2.68
C TRP A 88 -9.35 -4.17 -1.62
N LYS A 89 -9.38 -5.04 -0.61
CA LYS A 89 -10.28 -4.89 0.54
C LYS A 89 -10.07 -3.56 1.25
N TYR A 90 -8.82 -3.18 1.51
CA TYR A 90 -8.52 -1.89 2.13
C TYR A 90 -9.01 -0.72 1.25
N MET A 91 -8.82 -0.78 -0.07
CA MET A 91 -9.28 0.26 -1.00
C MET A 91 -10.80 0.35 -1.06
N MET A 92 -11.53 -0.76 -1.02
CA MET A 92 -12.99 -0.78 -0.96
C MET A 92 -13.52 -0.20 0.36
N GLU A 93 -12.83 -0.45 1.47
CA GLU A 93 -13.18 0.08 2.80
C GLU A 93 -12.80 1.57 2.96
N ASN A 94 -11.86 2.06 2.15
CA ASN A 94 -11.35 3.44 2.18
C ASN A 94 -11.33 4.00 0.75
N PRO A 95 -12.49 4.21 0.10
CA PRO A 95 -12.56 4.65 -1.29
C PRO A 95 -12.00 6.07 -1.46
N ASP A 96 -12.16 6.93 -0.44
CA ASP A 96 -11.52 8.23 -0.38
C ASP A 96 -10.10 8.08 0.20
N TRP A 97 -9.10 8.54 -0.55
CA TRP A 97 -7.71 8.52 -0.08
C TRP A 97 -7.49 9.41 1.14
N GLU A 98 -8.34 10.41 1.36
CA GLU A 98 -8.29 11.28 2.54
C GLU A 98 -8.53 10.49 3.85
N ASP A 99 -9.26 9.37 3.82
CA ASP A 99 -9.41 8.48 4.98
C ASP A 99 -8.07 7.86 5.40
N THR A 100 -7.19 7.62 4.42
CA THR A 100 -5.86 7.05 4.67
C THR A 100 -4.83 8.12 4.98
N PHE A 101 -4.89 9.26 4.29
CA PHE A 101 -3.97 10.40 4.43
C PHE A 101 -4.72 11.71 4.70
N PRO A 102 -5.26 11.91 5.92
CA PRO A 102 -6.06 13.08 6.22
C PRO A 102 -5.29 14.38 5.99
N LYS A 103 -5.90 15.32 5.27
CA LYS A 103 -5.28 16.62 4.90
C LYS A 103 -3.94 16.46 4.18
N TYR A 104 -3.79 15.37 3.41
CA TYR A 104 -2.57 15.05 2.69
C TYR A 104 -1.33 14.93 3.59
N LYS A 105 -1.52 14.49 4.84
CA LYS A 105 -0.41 14.27 5.79
C LYS A 105 0.16 12.86 5.63
N PRO A 106 1.50 12.69 5.80
CA PRO A 106 2.11 11.37 5.79
C PRO A 106 1.67 10.56 7.02
N ARG A 107 1.75 9.23 6.92
CA ARG A 107 1.67 8.35 8.09
C ARG A 107 3.05 8.15 8.66
N VAL A 108 3.26 8.57 9.91
CA VAL A 108 4.56 8.47 10.59
C VAL A 108 4.51 7.34 11.61
N PHE A 109 5.56 6.54 11.69
CA PHE A 109 5.76 5.51 12.70
C PHE A 109 7.10 5.71 13.39
N ARG A 110 7.11 5.42 14.69
CA ARG A 110 8.32 5.44 15.51
C ARG A 110 8.57 4.07 16.11
N TRP A 111 9.85 3.74 16.29
CA TRP A 111 10.24 2.58 17.06
C TRP A 111 9.97 2.87 18.54
N THR A 112 9.29 1.96 19.21
CA THR A 112 8.98 2.05 20.63
C THR A 112 9.98 1.25 21.45
N ASP A 113 10.10 1.59 22.74
CA ASP A 113 11.02 0.91 23.66
C ASP A 113 10.72 -0.60 23.81
N ASP A 114 9.48 -1.03 23.52
CA ASP A 114 9.09 -2.45 23.50
C ASP A 114 9.43 -3.17 22.18
N GLY A 115 10.20 -2.53 21.29
CA GLY A 115 10.72 -3.14 20.07
C GLY A 115 9.68 -3.28 18.96
N LYS A 116 8.74 -2.32 18.84
CA LYS A 116 7.67 -2.36 17.84
C LYS A 116 7.57 -1.02 17.10
N TRP A 117 6.89 -1.04 15.96
CA TRP A 117 6.47 0.18 15.29
C TRP A 117 5.13 0.64 15.81
N SER A 118 5.01 1.92 16.16
CA SER A 118 3.74 2.55 16.56
C SER A 118 3.44 3.77 15.70
N ARG A 119 2.18 3.91 15.28
CA ARG A 119 1.72 5.04 14.46
C ARG A 119 1.67 6.31 15.29
N HIS A 120 2.39 7.32 14.87
CA HIS A 120 2.49 8.62 15.50
C HIS A 120 1.82 9.67 14.59
N SER A 121 0.48 9.72 14.67
CA SER A 121 -0.47 10.57 13.92
C SER A 121 -0.36 10.48 12.40
#